data_AF-A0A542IWS6-F1
#
_entry.id   AF-A0A542IWS6-F1
#
_cell.length_a   1.000
_cell.length_b   1.000
_cell.length_c   1.000
_cell.angle_alpha   90.00
_cell.angle_beta   90.00
_cell.angle_gamma   90.00
#
_symmetry.space_group_name_H-M   'P 1'
#
loop_
_entity.id
_entity.type
_entity.pdbx_description
1 polymer ?
#
loop_
_entity_poly.entity_id
_entity_poly.type
_entity_poly.pdbx_seq_one_letter_code
_entity_poly.pdbx_strand_id
1 'polypeptide(L)'
;MATGNDNEDLAPGGVIIPEEDALPNPTRTGHGKMPEDIDDDAYAAAAEQERVAAGLADYAPSDVPPATDPLPAEASEAADLAQRGLLDNNDTTGAQANEDQDNS
;
A
#
# COMPACT_ATOMS: atom_id res chain seq x y z
N MET A 1 12.21 56.16 -55.69
CA MET A 1 11.89 54.72 -55.61
C MET A 1 12.82 54.08 -54.59
N ALA A 2 12.28 53.72 -53.43
CA ALA A 2 12.87 52.75 -52.50
C ALA A 2 11.68 52.20 -51.70
N THR A 3 11.25 51.00 -52.06
CA THR A 3 10.14 50.28 -51.43
C THR A 3 10.66 49.66 -50.13
N GLY A 4 10.27 50.24 -48.98
CA GLY A 4 10.37 49.54 -47.71
C GLY A 4 9.29 48.48 -47.67
N ASN A 5 9.68 47.21 -47.79
CA ASN A 5 8.82 46.06 -47.60
C ASN A 5 9.69 44.97 -46.96
N ASP A 6 10.03 45.17 -45.69
CA ASP A 6 10.46 44.08 -44.83
C ASP A 6 9.21 43.63 -44.08
N ASN A 7 8.76 42.42 -44.42
CA ASN A 7 7.61 41.73 -43.87
C ASN A 7 7.73 41.64 -42.35
N GLU A 8 7.03 42.52 -41.64
CA GLU A 8 6.58 42.23 -40.29
C GLU A 8 5.40 41.26 -40.40
N ASP A 9 5.71 40.00 -40.70
CA ASP A 9 4.79 38.88 -40.49
C ASP A 9 4.76 38.55 -38.98
N LEU A 10 4.47 39.57 -38.19
CA LEU A 10 4.21 39.50 -36.76
C LEU A 10 2.72 39.81 -36.64
N ALA A 11 1.93 38.76 -36.44
CA ALA A 11 0.50 38.88 -36.18
C ALA A 11 0.21 40.00 -35.17
N PRO A 12 -0.83 40.83 -35.37
CA PRO A 12 -1.16 41.92 -34.46
C PRO A 12 -1.60 41.32 -33.12
N GLY A 13 -0.68 41.24 -32.15
CA GLY A 13 -0.96 40.73 -30.81
C GLY A 13 0.11 39.87 -30.15
N GLY A 14 1.31 39.72 -30.71
CA GLY A 14 2.39 38.98 -30.02
C GLY A 14 2.03 37.51 -29.74
N VAL A 15 1.14 36.95 -30.54
CA VAL A 15 0.77 35.53 -30.47
C VAL A 15 1.87 34.77 -31.18
N ILE A 16 2.73 34.10 -30.40
CA ILE A 16 3.66 33.09 -30.93
C ILE A 16 2.78 31.97 -31.50
N ILE A 17 2.64 31.91 -32.83
CA ILE A 17 2.04 30.75 -33.49
C ILE A 17 3.08 29.63 -33.39
N PRO A 18 2.80 28.51 -32.71
CA PRO A 18 3.76 27.42 -32.64
C PRO A 18 4.02 26.90 -34.05
N GLU A 19 5.21 27.18 -34.57
CA GLU A 19 5.71 26.56 -35.79
C GLU A 19 5.98 25.10 -35.48
N GLU A 20 5.05 24.26 -35.92
CA GLU A 20 5.18 22.80 -35.98
C GLU A 20 5.04 22.10 -34.62
N ASP A 21 4.24 21.04 -34.61
CA ASP A 21 4.03 20.17 -33.45
C ASP A 21 5.35 19.45 -33.13
N ALA A 22 6.21 20.10 -32.34
CA ALA A 22 7.52 19.59 -31.93
C ALA A 22 7.43 18.38 -30.99
N LEU A 23 6.22 17.93 -30.69
CA LEU A 23 6.01 16.72 -29.93
C LEU A 23 6.33 15.50 -30.81
N PRO A 24 7.09 14.52 -30.29
CA PRO A 24 7.28 13.27 -31.00
C PRO A 24 5.92 12.64 -31.29
N ASN A 25 5.76 12.10 -32.50
CA ASN A 25 4.57 11.36 -32.89
C ASN A 25 4.26 10.29 -31.81
N PRO A 26 3.03 10.22 -31.28
CA PRO A 26 2.69 9.30 -30.22
C PRO A 26 2.90 7.86 -30.70
N THR A 27 4.02 7.26 -30.30
CA THR A 27 4.26 5.84 -30.52
C THR A 27 3.36 5.07 -29.55
N ARG A 28 2.57 4.11 -30.03
CA ARG A 28 1.70 3.25 -29.19
C ARG A 28 2.49 2.23 -28.35
N THR A 29 3.75 2.53 -28.04
CA THR A 29 4.55 1.78 -27.09
C THR A 29 3.99 2.12 -25.71
N GLY A 30 3.09 1.28 -25.22
CA GLY A 30 2.46 1.48 -23.92
C GLY A 30 3.51 1.55 -22.81
N HIS A 31 3.15 2.20 -21.70
CA HIS A 31 3.90 2.07 -20.46
C HIS A 31 4.18 0.59 -20.20
N GLY A 32 5.45 0.28 -19.90
CA GLY A 32 5.87 -1.08 -19.56
C GLY A 32 4.86 -1.69 -18.59
N LYS A 33 4.35 -2.87 -18.91
CA LYS A 33 3.33 -3.51 -18.08
C LYS A 33 3.89 -3.76 -16.69
N MET A 34 2.99 -3.71 -15.72
CA MET A 34 3.24 -4.26 -14.40
C MET A 34 3.66 -5.73 -14.57
N PRO A 35 4.79 -6.17 -13.98
CA PRO A 35 5.25 -7.55 -14.06
C PRO A 35 4.15 -8.57 -13.75
N GLU A 36 4.21 -9.75 -14.37
CA GLU A 36 3.18 -10.79 -14.21
C GLU A 36 3.16 -11.37 -12.79
N ASP A 37 4.34 -11.46 -12.17
CA ASP A 37 4.53 -11.95 -10.80
C ASP A 37 4.92 -10.78 -9.90
N ILE A 38 3.95 -10.33 -9.10
CA ILE A 38 4.16 -9.27 -8.13
C ILE A 38 3.83 -9.78 -6.75
N ASP A 39 4.78 -9.54 -5.87
CA ASP A 39 4.65 -9.76 -4.44
C ASP A 39 4.12 -8.47 -3.81
N ASP A 40 2.80 -8.41 -3.62
CA ASP A 40 2.13 -7.27 -3.00
C ASP A 40 2.65 -7.00 -1.59
N ASP A 41 3.04 -8.05 -0.85
CA ASP A 41 3.59 -7.92 0.50
C ASP A 41 4.97 -7.24 0.45
N ALA A 42 5.80 -7.58 -0.53
CA ALA A 42 7.09 -6.91 -0.74
C ALA A 42 6.92 -5.42 -1.08
N TYR A 43 5.94 -5.06 -1.93
CA TYR A 43 5.65 -3.66 -2.25
C TYR A 43 5.09 -2.89 -1.06
N ALA A 44 4.20 -3.51 -0.28
CA ALA A 44 3.67 -2.92 0.94
C ALA A 44 4.80 -2.61 1.93
N ALA A 45 5.70 -3.58 2.18
CA ALA A 45 6.86 -3.39 3.04
C ALA A 45 7.79 -2.27 2.54
N ALA A 46 8.05 -2.21 1.22
CA ALA A 46 8.86 -1.15 0.63
C ALA A 46 8.24 0.24 0.82
N ALA A 47 6.93 0.38 0.61
CA ALA A 47 6.23 1.64 0.80
C ALA A 47 6.27 2.10 2.27
N GLU A 48 6.17 1.18 3.23
CA GLU A 48 6.33 1.48 4.65
C GLU A 48 7.74 2.00 4.97
N GLN A 49 8.77 1.34 4.45
CA GLN A 49 10.17 1.77 4.63
C GLN A 49 10.42 3.15 4.04
N GLU A 50 9.86 3.45 2.87
CA GLU A 50 9.97 4.78 2.26
C GLU A 50 9.34 5.88 3.12
N ARG A 51 8.22 5.59 3.79
CA ARG A 51 7.61 6.54 4.73
C ARG A 51 8.53 6.84 5.91
N VAL A 52 9.19 5.82 6.44
CA VAL A 52 10.19 5.99 7.52
C VAL A 52 11.39 6.80 7.03
N ALA A 53 11.93 6.45 5.86
CA ALA A 53 13.06 7.16 5.27
C ALA A 53 12.74 8.63 4.95
N ALA A 54 11.50 8.92 4.55
CA ALA A 54 10.99 10.27 4.34
C ALA A 54 10.71 11.03 5.64
N GLY A 55 10.83 10.38 6.81
CA GLY A 55 10.50 10.96 8.12
C GLY A 55 9.00 11.20 8.32
N LEU A 56 8.14 10.53 7.55
CA LEU A 56 6.68 10.59 7.70
C LEU A 56 6.15 9.61 8.76
N ALA A 57 6.96 8.64 9.15
CA ALA A 57 6.70 7.69 10.22
C ALA A 57 8.00 7.44 11.01
N ASP A 58 7.87 7.18 12.31
CA ASP A 58 9.04 6.92 13.17
C ASP A 58 9.62 5.51 12.96
N TYR A 59 8.77 4.54 12.60
CA TYR A 59 9.11 3.14 12.37
C TYR A 59 8.15 2.48 11.38
N ALA A 60 8.59 1.40 10.73
CA ALA A 60 7.71 0.55 9.95
C ALA A 60 7.02 -0.45 10.90
N PRO A 61 5.72 -0.77 10.71
CA PRO A 61 5.02 -1.75 11.54
C PRO A 61 5.74 -3.11 11.62
N SER A 62 6.41 -3.52 10.55
CA SER A 62 7.18 -4.76 10.45
C SER A 62 8.46 -4.77 11.29
N ASP A 63 9.01 -3.60 11.65
CA ASP A 63 10.21 -3.47 12.49
C ASP A 63 9.88 -3.47 13.99
N VAL A 64 8.59 -3.44 14.36
CA VAL A 64 8.17 -3.45 15.75
C VAL A 64 8.25 -4.89 16.27
N PRO A 65 9.06 -5.17 17.30
CA PRO A 65 9.11 -6.50 17.89
C PRO A 65 7.76 -6.88 18.51
N PRO A 66 7.48 -8.19 18.68
CA PRO A 66 6.28 -8.65 19.38
C PRO A 66 6.13 -7.97 20.74
N ALA A 67 4.88 -7.73 21.15
CA ALA A 67 4.58 -7.01 22.39
C ALA A 67 5.08 -7.73 23.66
N THR A 68 5.35 -9.03 23.58
CA THR A 68 5.83 -9.86 24.69
C THR A 68 7.17 -10.49 24.34
N ASP A 69 8.12 -10.39 25.25
CA ASP A 69 9.39 -11.11 25.16
C ASP A 69 9.15 -12.63 25.28
N PRO A 70 9.90 -13.46 24.53
CA PRO A 70 9.84 -14.91 24.67
C PRO A 70 10.26 -15.33 26.07
N LEU A 71 9.57 -16.31 26.65
CA LEU A 71 9.90 -16.82 27.97
C LEU A 71 11.24 -17.57 27.98
N PRO A 72 12.04 -17.45 29.05
CA PRO A 72 13.22 -18.29 29.23
C PRO A 72 12.82 -19.76 29.41
N ALA A 73 13.74 -20.69 29.14
CA ALA A 73 13.44 -22.13 29.14
C ALA A 73 13.00 -22.66 30.52
N GLU A 74 13.43 -21.99 31.58
CA GLU A 74 13.07 -22.28 32.98
C GLU A 74 11.78 -21.59 33.45
N ALA A 75 11.08 -20.87 32.57
CA ALA A 75 9.82 -20.21 32.92
C ALA A 75 8.75 -21.21 33.36
N SER A 76 7.88 -20.77 34.26
CA SER A 76 6.78 -21.59 34.73
C SER A 76 5.67 -21.70 33.69
N GLU A 77 4.92 -22.79 33.72
CA GLU A 77 3.72 -22.99 32.90
C GLU A 77 2.67 -21.89 33.12
N ALA A 78 2.60 -21.36 34.35
CA ALA A 78 1.75 -20.21 34.66
C ALA A 78 2.17 -18.93 33.92
N ALA A 79 3.47 -18.72 33.71
CA ALA A 79 3.97 -17.59 32.94
C ALA A 79 3.64 -17.74 31.44
N ASP A 80 3.76 -18.96 30.89
CA ASP A 80 3.36 -19.26 29.49
C ASP A 80 1.86 -19.00 29.29
N LEU A 81 1.02 -19.49 30.21
CA LEU A 81 -0.42 -19.25 30.19
C LEU A 81 -0.74 -17.75 30.26
N ALA A 82 -0.06 -17.00 31.13
CA ALA A 82 -0.26 -15.56 31.23
C ALA A 82 0.10 -14.82 29.93
N GLN A 83 1.15 -15.24 29.21
CA GLN A 83 1.54 -14.62 27.93
C GLN A 83 0.61 -14.99 26.77
N ARG A 84 0.15 -16.25 26.70
CA ARG A 84 -0.80 -16.71 25.66
C ARG A 84 -2.21 -16.19 25.87
N GLY A 85 -2.50 -15.70 27.08
CA GLY A 85 -3.83 -15.32 27.53
C GLY A 85 -4.62 -16.52 28.05
N LEU A 86 -5.42 -16.30 29.09
CA LEU A 86 -6.33 -17.28 29.68
C LEU A 86 -7.43 -17.66 28.66
N LEU A 87 -7.17 -18.65 27.81
CA LEU A 87 -8.17 -19.30 26.96
C LEU A 87 -8.64 -20.60 27.63
N ASP A 88 -9.24 -20.46 28.81
CA ASP A 88 -10.01 -21.52 29.47
C ASP A 88 -11.51 -21.25 29.25
N ASN A 89 -11.97 -21.40 28.01
CA ASN A 89 -13.40 -21.48 27.72
C ASN A 89 -13.87 -22.91 28.04
N ASN A 90 -13.89 -23.26 29.32
CA ASN A 90 -14.50 -24.48 29.84
C ASN A 90 -15.84 -24.18 30.52
N ASP A 91 -16.74 -23.40 29.89
CA ASP A 91 -18.14 -23.26 30.34
C ASP A 91 -19.12 -22.77 29.24
N THR A 92 -19.04 -23.33 28.02
CA THR A 92 -20.21 -23.44 27.14
C THR A 92 -20.22 -24.78 26.42
N THR A 93 -20.11 -25.87 27.19
CA THR A 93 -20.62 -27.16 26.73
C THR A 93 -22.12 -27.02 26.52
N GLY A 94 -22.54 -26.89 25.27
CA GLY A 94 -23.93 -27.07 24.85
C GLY A 94 -24.36 -28.51 25.11
N ALA A 95 -24.64 -28.83 26.38
CA ALA A 95 -25.41 -29.98 26.78
C ALA A 95 -26.89 -29.56 26.85
N GLN A 96 -27.50 -29.25 25.69
CA GLN A 96 -28.94 -29.44 25.58
C GLN A 96 -29.16 -30.90 25.22
N ALA A 97 -29.37 -31.67 26.29
CA ALA A 97 -29.99 -32.97 26.23
C ALA A 97 -31.28 -32.90 25.41
N ASN A 98 -31.47 -33.95 24.61
CA ASN A 98 -32.67 -34.27 23.87
C ASN A 98 -33.95 -33.94 24.68
N GLU A 99 -34.72 -32.96 24.20
CA GLU A 99 -36.15 -32.92 24.48
C GLU A 99 -36.86 -33.31 23.18
N ASP A 100 -37.22 -34.59 23.11
CA ASP A 100 -38.30 -35.10 22.30
C ASP A 100 -39.53 -34.21 22.51
N GLN A 101 -39.76 -33.26 21.60
CA GLN A 101 -41.06 -32.63 21.48
C GLN A 101 -41.81 -33.34 20.36
N ASP A 102 -42.64 -34.28 20.81
CA ASP A 102 -43.88 -34.69 20.19
C ASP A 102 -44.51 -33.55 19.37
N ASN A 103 -44.57 -33.72 18.06
CA ASN A 103 -45.49 -32.98 17.23
C ASN A 103 -46.35 -34.00 16.48
N SER A 104 -47.47 -34.37 17.13
CA SER A 104 -48.62 -35.05 16.51
C SER A 104 -49.65 -34.02 16.08
#